data_AF-A0A4Q1K0K7-F1
#
_entry.id   AF-A0A4Q1K0K7-F1
#
_cell.length_a   1.000
_cell.length_b   1.000
_cell.length_c   1.000
_cell.angle_alpha   90.00
_cell.angle_beta   90.00
_cell.angle_gamma   90.00
#
_symmetry.space_group_name_H-M   'P 1'
#
loop_
_entity.id
_entity.type
_entity.pdbx_description
1 polymer ?
#
loop_
_entity_poly.entity_id
_entity_poly.type
_entity_poly.pdbx_seq_one_letter_code
_entity_poly.pdbx_strand_id
1 'polypeptide(L)' 'MKTEDGKQLRPCIVSWAKVALKINENANNSNKCTPEYWEKVIDIILAQKKFKDKKINRQIAIDSYHLVNNKKG' A
#
# COMPACT_ATOMS: atom_id res chain seq x y z
N MET A 1 4.41 -10.27 0.35
CA MET A 1 4.29 -9.91 -1.09
C MET A 1 5.69 -9.64 -1.62
N LYS A 2 5.97 -9.98 -2.87
CA LYS A 2 7.26 -9.71 -3.52
C LYS A 2 7.05 -8.72 -4.66
N THR A 3 8.04 -7.87 -4.89
CA THR A 3 8.21 -7.07 -6.11
C THR A 3 8.59 -7.99 -7.29
N GLU A 4 8.54 -7.48 -8.52
CA GLU A 4 8.98 -8.21 -9.72
C GLU A 4 10.45 -8.64 -9.61
N ASP A 5 11.30 -7.86 -8.95
CA ASP A 5 12.70 -8.19 -8.63
C ASP A 5 12.86 -9.21 -7.47
N GLY A 6 11.78 -9.83 -7.00
CA GLY A 6 11.80 -10.80 -5.91
C GLY A 6 12.00 -10.20 -4.51
N LYS A 7 12.22 -8.89 -4.37
CA LYS A 7 12.37 -8.21 -3.07
C LYS A 7 11.06 -8.22 -2.30
N GLN A 8 11.13 -8.55 -1.01
CA GLN A 8 9.96 -8.60 -0.13
C GLN A 8 9.47 -7.18 0.19
N LEU A 9 8.17 -6.93 -0.02
CA LEU A 9 7.55 -5.68 0.39
C LEU A 9 7.48 -5.61 1.92
N ARG A 10 7.80 -4.43 2.46
CA ARG A 10 7.64 -4.14 3.89
C ARG A 10 6.19 -4.40 4.35
N PRO A 11 5.95 -5.34 5.30
CA PRO A 11 4.61 -5.75 5.69
C PRO A 11 3.74 -4.61 6.24
N CYS A 12 4.34 -3.65 6.95
CA CYS A 12 3.64 -2.47 7.48
C CYS A 12 3.06 -1.58 6.38
N ILE A 13 3.86 -1.29 5.35
CA ILE A 13 3.44 -0.46 4.21
C ILE A 13 2.35 -1.18 3.41
N VAL A 14 2.47 -2.50 3.26
CA VAL A 14 1.44 -3.33 2.62
C VAL A 14 0.13 -3.31 3.39
N SER A 15 0.15 -3.38 4.73
CA SER A 15 -1.06 -3.25 5.54
C SER A 15 -1.73 -1.88 5.34
N TRP A 16 -0.97 -0.80 5.36
CA TRP A 16 -1.51 0.53 5.08
C TRP A 16 -2.10 0.66 3.68
N ALA A 17 -1.42 0.13 2.66
CA ALA A 17 -1.93 0.17 1.30
C ALA A 17 -3.24 -0.62 1.17
N LYS A 18 -3.39 -1.73 1.90
CA LYS A 18 -4.67 -2.45 1.98
C LYS A 18 -5.76 -1.64 2.65
N VAL A 19 -5.44 -0.86 3.69
CA VAL A 19 -6.40 0.06 4.32
C VAL A 19 -6.82 1.15 3.35
N ALA A 20 -5.86 1.78 2.68
CA ALA A 20 -6.10 2.81 1.68
C ALA A 20 -6.95 2.30 0.50
N LEU A 21 -6.79 1.02 0.14
CA LEU A 21 -7.58 0.35 -0.90
C LEU A 21 -8.94 -0.18 -0.42
N LYS A 22 -9.31 0.02 0.85
CA LYS A 22 -10.52 -0.55 1.50
C LYS A 22 -10.58 -2.08 1.42
N ILE A 23 -9.42 -2.74 1.57
CA ILE A 23 -9.27 -4.21 1.60
C ILE A 23 -9.22 -4.74 3.03
N ASN A 24 -8.71 -3.94 3.97
CA ASN A 24 -8.58 -4.29 5.37
C ASN A 24 -8.82 -3.04 6.22
N GLU A 25 -9.31 -3.18 7.43
CA GLU A 25 -9.53 -2.06 8.37
C GLU A 25 -8.34 -1.90 9.32
N ASN A 26 -7.49 -2.92 9.45
CA ASN A 26 -6.38 -2.91 10.39
C ASN A 26 -5.04 -2.56 9.72
N ALA A 27 -4.52 -1.39 10.08
CA ALA A 27 -3.18 -0.95 9.68
C ALA A 27 -2.14 -1.33 10.75
N ASN A 28 -1.02 -1.91 10.32
CA ASN A 28 0.13 -2.14 11.20
C ASN A 28 0.90 -0.84 11.43
N ASN A 29 1.77 -0.81 12.45
CA ASN A 29 2.61 0.37 12.68
C ASN A 29 3.47 0.66 11.45
N SER A 30 3.36 1.88 10.92
CA SER A 30 4.01 2.27 9.67
C SER A 30 5.43 2.75 9.92
N ASN A 31 6.30 2.48 8.96
CA ASN A 31 7.52 3.26 8.79
C ASN A 31 7.30 4.24 7.64
N LYS A 32 8.06 5.33 7.65
CA LYS A 32 8.09 6.22 6.49
C LYS A 32 8.54 5.46 5.26
N CYS A 33 7.95 5.79 4.12
CA CYS A 33 8.41 5.32 2.81
C CYS A 33 8.40 6.50 1.83
N THR A 34 9.03 6.35 0.68
CA THR A 34 8.96 7.36 -0.38
C THR A 34 7.64 7.26 -1.14
N PRO A 35 7.19 8.34 -1.82
CA PRO A 35 5.98 8.28 -2.64
C PRO A 35 6.09 7.21 -3.73
N GLU A 36 7.26 7.10 -4.38
CA GLU A 36 7.48 6.11 -5.43
C GLU A 36 7.36 4.66 -4.91
N TYR A 37 7.85 4.41 -3.69
CA TYR A 37 7.71 3.08 -3.08
C TYR A 37 6.25 2.80 -2.69
N TRP A 38 5.52 3.80 -2.21
CA TRP A 38 4.10 3.70 -1.88
C TRP A 38 3.26 3.35 -3.11
N GLU A 39 3.45 4.08 -4.20
CA GLU A 39 2.77 3.82 -5.47
C GLU A 39 3.06 2.40 -5.98
N LYS A 40 4.33 1.98 -5.97
CA LYS A 40 4.71 0.60 -6.32
C LYS A 40 4.01 -0.45 -5.47
N VAL A 41 3.90 -0.24 -4.16
CA VAL A 41 3.19 -1.16 -3.26
C VAL A 41 1.72 -1.27 -3.65
N ILE A 42 1.05 -0.15 -3.91
CA ILE A 42 -0.36 -0.12 -4.35
C ILE A 42 -0.52 -0.89 -5.66
N ASP A 43 0.33 -0.61 -6.64
CA ASP A 43 0.25 -1.27 -7.96
C ASP A 43 0.50 -2.77 -7.86
N ILE A 44 1.45 -3.22 -7.04
CA ILE A 44 1.69 -4.65 -6.78
C ILE A 44 0.49 -5.32 -6.12
N ILE A 45 -0.22 -4.63 -5.21
CA ILE A 45 -1.45 -5.15 -4.62
C ILE A 45 -2.53 -5.26 -5.69
N LEU A 46 -2.75 -4.21 -6.47
CA LEU A 46 -3.78 -4.15 -7.51
C LEU A 46 -3.50 -5.06 -8.73
N ALA A 47 -2.25 -5.46 -8.95
CA ALA A 47 -1.87 -6.45 -9.94
C ALA A 47 -2.38 -7.86 -9.60
N GLN A 48 -2.73 -8.12 -8.33
CA GLN A 48 -3.29 -9.42 -7.95
C GLN A 48 -4.71 -9.55 -8.47
N LYS A 49 -5.01 -10.65 -9.17
CA LYS A 49 -6.34 -10.93 -9.76
C LYS A 49 -7.50 -10.75 -8.77
N LYS A 50 -7.27 -11.08 -7.49
CA LYS A 50 -8.26 -10.96 -6.40
C LYS A 50 -8.60 -9.53 -5.96
N PHE A 51 -7.83 -8.52 -6.39
CA PHE A 51 -8.04 -7.11 -6.04
C PHE A 51 -8.30 -6.26 -7.29
N LYS A 52 -8.67 -6.89 -8.41
CA LYS A 52 -8.92 -6.20 -9.68
C LYS A 52 -10.06 -5.18 -9.56
N ASP A 53 -11.08 -5.46 -8.75
CA ASP A 53 -12.20 -4.59 -8.42
C ASP A 53 -11.77 -3.34 -7.63
N LYS A 54 -10.68 -3.44 -6.86
CA LYS A 54 -10.14 -2.34 -6.05
C LYS A 54 -9.33 -1.33 -6.86
N LYS A 55 -9.11 -1.56 -8.17
CA LYS A 55 -8.41 -0.61 -9.05
C LYS A 55 -9.08 0.77 -9.09
N ILE A 56 -10.39 0.84 -8.89
CA ILE A 56 -11.13 2.10 -8.77
C ILE A 56 -10.64 2.96 -7.60
N ASN A 57 -10.12 2.34 -6.54
CA ASN A 57 -9.58 3.03 -5.37
C ASN A 57 -8.09 3.38 -5.51
N ARG A 58 -7.46 3.13 -6.68
CA ARG A 58 -6.02 3.36 -6.87
C ARG A 58 -5.61 4.78 -6.52
N GLN A 59 -6.27 5.78 -7.12
CA GLN A 59 -5.89 7.18 -6.91
C GLN A 59 -6.10 7.60 -5.46
N ILE A 60 -7.24 7.23 -4.87
CA ILE A 60 -7.54 7.47 -3.45
C ILE A 60 -6.46 6.87 -2.55
N ALA A 61 -5.99 5.67 -2.87
CA ALA A 61 -4.93 5.02 -2.11
C ALA A 61 -3.57 5.73 -2.25
N ILE A 62 -3.24 6.22 -3.45
CA ILE A 62 -2.02 7.01 -3.69
C ILE A 62 -2.06 8.32 -2.90
N ASP A 63 -3.18 9.05 -2.95
CA ASP A 63 -3.38 10.32 -2.24
C ASP A 63 -3.32 10.16 -0.71
N SER A 64 -3.66 8.96 -0.23
CA SER A 64 -3.58 8.56 1.18
C SER A 64 -2.16 8.33 1.70
N TYR A 65 -1.12 8.59 0.89
CA TYR A 65 0.30 8.48 1.27
C TYR A 65 0.64 9.17 2.60
N HIS A 66 0.02 10.33 2.86
CA HIS A 66 0.23 11.09 4.09
C HIS A 66 -0.11 10.27 5.36
N LEU A 67 -1.04 9.32 5.30
CA LEU A 67 -1.39 8.45 6.43
C LEU A 67 -0.23 7.53 6.84
N VAL A 68 0.56 7.08 5.86
CA VAL A 68 1.72 6.19 6.06
C VAL A 68 2.91 6.96 6.63
N ASN A 69 2.96 8.27 6.36
CA ASN A 69 4.04 9.18 6.76
C ASN A 69 3.76 9.98 8.04
N ASN A 70 2.49 10.11 8.46
CA ASN A 70 2.09 10.92 9.61
C ASN A 70 2.25 10.24 10.96
N LYS A 71 2.54 8.93 11.05
CA LYS A 71 2.99 8.32 12.31
C LYS A 71 4.48 8.64 12.56
N LYS A 72 4.76 9.89 12.94
CA LYS A 72 5.75 10.17 13.99
C LYS A 72 5.05 9.78 15.30
N GLY A 73 5.61 8.90 16.11
CA GLY A 73 6.65 9.29 17.06
C GLY A 73 5.91 9.76 18.31
#